data_AF-A0A1I3D7K8-F1
#
_entry.id   AF-A0A1I3D7K8-F1
#
_cell.length_a   1.000
_cell.length_b   1.000
_cell.length_c   1.000
_cell.angle_alpha   90.00
_cell.angle_beta   90.00
_cell.angle_gamma   90.00
#
_symmetry.space_group_name_H-M   'P 1'
#
loop_
_entity.id
_entity.type
_entity.pdbx_description
1 polymer ?
#
loop_
_entity_poly.entity_id
_entity_poly.type
_entity_poly.pdbx_seq_one_letter_code
_entity_poly.pdbx_strand_id
1 'polypeptide(L)'
;MHHSIRTYLALVPLALVLLVPAARGGESDALPSAVRNANAQLLSQFFAQGGGASPAVLEYRRKLAEYQQIRGAFDEEAGAYWSQVTEKRKGRNAKRRSGQQITLDDYVLEQPPVYTGPKRPVNPEPEETPSRPPRKALPVASDLLRAAQDLYQFTPQRPTSEVEFKRAYARYALASGLTREQAVRVYSFETGGTGNFDVQAGIEHGGKRAISTAMGYNQLLTTNSVELLAEQGHEFIRALSDKIARSSGPTRQLLEHKLGVLKKMVAHAKSVPDTWSEHEKIGDTAQGWAMHAMVLDIDIGPMLQTHKLLTSVLFARAKGYTRPLTAAELEMMNLTGDGTGLDMVTMPQAMREQVPTSNFFQRSGYERNPVAIRHDTVAKLLAVTDARMDSNSNNAGARELAAAF
;
A
#
# COMPACT_ATOMS: atom_id res chain seq x y z
N MET A 1 18.71 -20.69 -0.70
CA MET A 1 18.70 -19.56 0.26
C MET A 1 17.54 -18.65 -0.14
N HIS A 2 16.37 -18.81 0.49
CA HIS A 2 15.20 -17.98 0.18
C HIS A 2 15.40 -16.60 0.82
N HIS A 3 15.52 -15.57 -0.01
CA HIS A 3 15.48 -14.19 0.46
C HIS A 3 14.02 -13.81 0.71
N SER A 4 13.79 -13.25 1.88
CA SER A 4 12.47 -12.82 2.36
C SER A 4 12.30 -11.36 2.02
N ILE A 5 11.09 -11.02 1.59
CA ILE A 5 10.60 -9.68 1.27
C ILE A 5 11.17 -8.66 2.27
N ARG A 6 12.14 -7.86 1.80
CA ARG A 6 12.73 -6.77 2.57
C ARG A 6 11.86 -5.53 2.37
N THR A 7 11.19 -5.15 3.44
CA THR A 7 10.30 -4.01 3.63
C THR A 7 10.81 -2.69 3.04
N TYR A 8 10.16 -2.21 1.99
CA TYR A 8 9.94 -0.79 1.72
C TYR A 8 8.45 -0.56 1.48
N LEU A 9 7.79 0.02 2.48
CA LEU A 9 6.38 0.41 2.44
C LEU A 9 6.22 1.64 1.52
N ALA A 10 5.86 1.41 0.26
CA ALA A 10 5.19 2.43 -0.53
C ALA A 10 3.74 2.54 -0.02
N LEU A 11 3.41 3.66 0.63
CA LEU A 11 2.11 3.84 1.27
C LEU A 11 0.98 3.88 0.25
N VAL A 12 -0.02 3.02 0.46
CA VAL A 12 -1.34 3.19 -0.14
C VAL A 12 -2.11 4.22 0.70
N PRO A 13 -2.56 5.36 0.14
CA PRO A 13 -3.44 6.26 0.87
C PRO A 13 -4.86 5.68 0.88
N LEU A 14 -5.35 5.35 2.09
CA LEU A 14 -6.74 5.02 2.33
C LEU A 14 -7.59 6.29 2.16
N ALA A 15 -8.34 6.41 1.07
CA ALA A 15 -9.27 7.52 0.87
C ALA A 15 -10.57 7.29 1.67
N LEU A 16 -10.87 8.17 2.62
CA LEU A 16 -12.16 8.22 3.31
C LEU A 16 -12.77 9.62 3.12
N VAL A 17 -13.99 9.66 2.60
CA VAL A 17 -14.76 10.89 2.32
C VAL A 17 -15.50 11.34 3.59
N LEU A 18 -15.38 12.62 3.94
CA LEU A 18 -16.20 13.27 4.97
C LEU A 18 -16.88 14.51 4.38
N LEU A 19 -18.20 14.60 4.54
CA LEU A 19 -19.06 15.73 4.19
C LEU A 19 -19.31 16.60 5.45
N VAL A 20 -19.16 17.93 5.34
CA VAL A 20 -19.63 18.91 6.34
C VAL A 20 -20.21 20.14 5.60
N PRO A 21 -21.31 20.77 6.05
CA PRO A 21 -21.93 21.93 5.39
C PRO A 21 -21.35 23.27 5.85
N ALA A 22 -21.50 24.29 4.99
CA ALA A 22 -21.05 25.67 5.19
C ALA A 22 -22.01 26.48 6.09
N ALA A 23 -21.45 27.35 6.93
CA ALA A 23 -22.19 28.38 7.65
C ALA A 23 -21.69 29.79 7.25
N ARG A 24 -22.66 30.68 6.96
CA ARG A 24 -22.49 32.12 6.70
C ARG A 24 -22.52 32.91 8.02
N GLY A 25 -21.78 34.00 8.06
CA GLY A 25 -21.92 35.15 8.95
C GLY A 25 -20.87 36.18 8.52
N GLY A 26 -21.11 37.48 8.34
CA GLY A 26 -22.11 38.38 8.90
C GLY A 26 -21.32 39.61 9.34
N GLU A 27 -21.44 40.71 8.60
CA GLU A 27 -20.71 41.98 8.82
C GLU A 27 -21.15 42.69 10.11
N SER A 28 -20.21 43.34 10.82
CA SER A 28 -20.48 44.63 11.49
C SER A 28 -19.20 45.38 11.86
N ASP A 29 -19.29 46.70 11.66
CA ASP A 29 -18.57 47.82 12.28
C ASP A 29 -17.17 48.20 11.79
N ALA A 30 -17.15 48.97 10.69
CA ALA A 30 -15.98 49.68 10.20
C ALA A 30 -16.04 51.19 10.51
N LEU A 31 -14.99 51.71 11.15
CA LEU A 31 -14.76 53.14 11.45
C LEU A 31 -14.76 54.05 10.19
N PRO A 32 -15.00 55.38 10.31
CA PRO A 32 -15.13 56.30 9.17
C PRO A 32 -13.94 56.31 8.20
N SER A 33 -14.21 56.42 6.90
CA SER A 33 -13.23 56.32 5.79
C SER A 33 -12.08 57.33 5.87
N ALA A 34 -12.31 58.52 6.42
CA ALA A 34 -11.28 59.56 6.58
C ALA A 34 -10.18 59.19 7.59
N VAL A 35 -10.51 58.42 8.63
CA VAL A 35 -9.55 57.94 9.64
C VAL A 35 -8.78 56.71 9.16
N ARG A 36 -9.40 55.87 8.30
CA ARG A 36 -8.76 54.74 7.62
C ARG A 36 -7.69 55.20 6.63
N ASN A 37 -7.95 56.27 5.86
CA ASN A 37 -7.05 56.73 4.81
C ASN A 37 -5.79 57.42 5.37
N ALA A 38 -5.91 58.21 6.45
CA ALA A 38 -4.76 58.86 7.07
C ALA A 38 -3.79 57.86 7.74
N ASN A 39 -4.32 56.84 8.45
CA ASN A 39 -3.51 55.77 9.02
C ASN A 39 -2.91 54.84 7.94
N ALA A 40 -3.63 54.58 6.84
CA ALA A 40 -3.11 53.78 5.73
C ALA A 40 -2.00 54.51 4.94
N GLN A 41 -2.06 55.83 4.81
CA GLN A 41 -1.00 56.64 4.18
C GLN A 41 0.24 56.80 5.08
N LEU A 42 0.06 56.93 6.40
CA LEU A 42 1.18 56.95 7.36
C LEU A 42 1.87 55.59 7.46
N LEU A 43 1.11 54.49 7.50
CA LEU A 43 1.67 53.13 7.49
C LEU A 43 2.38 52.82 6.18
N SER A 44 1.81 53.18 5.01
CA SER A 44 2.46 52.93 3.73
C SER A 44 3.75 53.75 3.53
N GLN A 45 3.81 54.99 4.04
CA GLN A 45 5.05 55.79 4.04
C GLN A 45 6.10 55.25 5.03
N PHE A 46 5.71 54.69 6.17
CA PHE A 46 6.61 54.01 7.10
C PHE A 46 7.21 52.72 6.52
N PHE A 47 6.43 51.96 5.75
CA PHE A 47 6.92 50.73 5.07
C PHE A 47 7.70 51.01 3.78
N ALA A 48 7.55 52.20 3.18
CA ALA A 48 8.27 52.58 1.96
C ALA A 48 9.69 53.11 2.20
N GLN A 49 10.04 53.53 3.42
CA GLN A 49 11.35 54.14 3.73
C GLN A 49 12.28 53.34 4.66
N GLY A 50 11.90 52.14 5.09
CA GLY A 50 12.80 51.26 5.84
C GLY A 50 12.36 49.81 5.69
N GLY A 51 13.32 48.89 5.46
CA GLY A 51 13.09 47.46 5.20
C GLY A 51 12.51 46.67 6.39
N GLY A 52 11.37 47.10 6.92
CA GLY A 52 10.61 46.43 7.97
C GLY A 52 9.62 45.43 7.38
N ALA A 53 9.60 44.21 7.92
CA ALA A 53 8.62 43.19 7.58
C ALA A 53 7.18 43.67 7.92
N SER A 54 6.20 43.31 7.09
CA SER A 54 4.79 43.66 7.35
C SER A 54 4.29 43.07 8.69
N PRO A 55 3.26 43.65 9.33
CA PRO A 55 2.71 43.11 10.58
C PRO A 55 2.30 41.63 10.49
N ALA A 56 1.79 41.20 9.33
CA ALA A 56 1.45 39.80 9.06
C ALA A 56 2.69 38.89 9.03
N VAL A 57 3.81 39.37 8.45
CA VAL A 57 5.08 38.62 8.41
C VAL A 57 5.70 38.52 9.80
N LEU A 58 5.62 39.58 10.61
CA LEU A 58 6.07 39.55 12.01
C LEU A 58 5.24 38.56 12.85
N GLU A 59 3.92 38.56 12.68
CA GLU A 59 3.04 37.61 13.36
C GLU A 59 3.31 36.17 12.91
N TYR A 60 3.52 35.94 11.61
CA TYR A 60 3.92 34.66 11.05
C TYR A 60 5.25 34.17 11.65
N ARG A 61 6.29 35.00 11.67
CA ARG A 61 7.60 34.65 12.25
C ARG A 61 7.47 34.27 13.73
N ARG A 62 6.66 35.00 14.50
CA ARG A 62 6.36 34.66 15.91
C ARG A 62 5.69 33.29 16.02
N LYS A 63 4.57 33.08 15.29
CA LYS A 63 3.85 31.80 15.28
C LYS A 63 4.73 30.65 14.79
N LEU A 64 5.64 30.92 13.86
CA LEU A 64 6.55 29.92 13.30
C LEU A 64 7.62 29.53 14.33
N ALA A 65 8.18 30.51 15.05
CA ALA A 65 9.14 30.24 16.12
C ALA A 65 8.49 29.43 17.25
N GLU A 66 7.28 29.79 17.68
CA GLU A 66 6.49 29.03 18.66
C GLU A 66 6.22 27.60 18.17
N TYR A 67 5.74 27.46 16.93
CA TYR A 67 5.54 26.16 16.29
C TYR A 67 6.83 25.35 16.26
N GLN A 68 7.95 25.92 15.82
CA GLN A 68 9.24 25.23 15.70
C GLN A 68 9.77 24.75 17.05
N GLN A 69 9.62 25.57 18.09
CA GLN A 69 10.02 25.20 19.45
C GLN A 69 9.18 24.03 19.98
N ILE A 70 7.85 24.14 19.92
CA ILE A 70 6.93 23.07 20.39
C ILE A 70 7.10 21.80 19.55
N ARG A 71 7.23 21.95 18.23
CA ARG A 71 7.41 20.84 17.31
C ARG A 71 8.77 20.17 17.49
N GLY A 72 9.83 20.94 17.74
CA GLY A 72 11.16 20.42 18.01
C GLY A 72 11.18 19.51 19.24
N ALA A 73 10.59 19.96 20.36
CA ALA A 73 10.48 19.15 21.57
C ALA A 73 9.70 17.85 21.33
N PHE A 74 8.58 17.92 20.59
CA PHE A 74 7.83 16.72 20.19
C PHE A 74 8.67 15.79 19.30
N ASP A 75 9.39 16.33 18.32
CA ASP A 75 10.17 15.53 17.38
C ASP A 75 11.37 14.84 18.06
N GLU A 76 11.94 15.44 19.12
CA GLU A 76 12.93 14.81 20.00
C GLU A 76 12.32 13.64 20.79
N GLU A 77 11.20 13.86 21.47
CA GLU A 77 10.48 12.83 22.23
C GLU A 77 10.06 11.66 21.32
N ALA A 78 9.43 11.97 20.19
CA ALA A 78 9.05 10.98 19.19
C ALA A 78 10.30 10.27 18.63
N GLY A 79 11.39 11.00 18.39
CA GLY A 79 12.66 10.44 17.94
C GLY A 79 13.20 9.37 18.90
N ALA A 80 13.16 9.65 20.20
CA ALA A 80 13.57 8.69 21.24
C ALA A 80 12.66 7.45 21.24
N TYR A 81 11.34 7.63 21.18
CA TYR A 81 10.39 6.52 21.09
C TYR A 81 10.65 5.60 19.89
N TRP A 82 10.75 6.17 18.69
CA TRP A 82 10.94 5.40 17.45
C TRP A 82 12.31 4.72 17.38
N SER A 83 13.31 5.30 18.03
CA SER A 83 14.62 4.66 18.21
C SER A 83 14.51 3.41 19.09
N GLN A 84 13.78 3.49 20.22
CA GLN A 84 13.52 2.33 21.08
C GLN A 84 12.79 1.22 20.33
N VAL A 85 11.73 1.55 19.57
CA VAL A 85 11.02 0.58 18.72
C VAL A 85 11.97 -0.11 17.75
N THR A 86 12.86 0.65 17.12
CA THR A 86 13.85 0.12 16.16
C THR A 86 14.83 -0.84 16.83
N GLU A 87 15.38 -0.48 17.99
CA GLU A 87 16.31 -1.33 18.74
C GLU A 87 15.64 -2.60 19.27
N LYS A 88 14.44 -2.49 19.84
CA LYS A 88 13.63 -3.64 20.27
C LYS A 88 13.32 -4.58 19.09
N ARG A 89 12.97 -4.04 17.91
CA ARG A 89 12.75 -4.84 16.69
C ARG A 89 14.02 -5.59 16.25
N LYS A 90 15.19 -4.94 16.27
CA LYS A 90 16.48 -5.60 15.99
C LYS A 90 16.73 -6.75 16.98
N GLY A 91 16.46 -6.52 18.27
CA GLY A 91 16.55 -7.53 19.33
C GLY A 91 15.66 -8.74 19.05
N ARG A 92 14.38 -8.52 18.76
CA ARG A 92 13.42 -9.59 18.39
C ARG A 92 13.88 -10.39 17.18
N ASN A 93 14.41 -9.72 16.15
CA ASN A 93 14.95 -10.38 14.97
C ASN A 93 16.21 -11.21 15.28
N ALA A 94 17.04 -10.79 16.23
CA ALA A 94 18.17 -11.59 16.70
C ALA A 94 17.69 -12.82 17.49
N LYS A 95 16.77 -12.64 18.46
CA LYS A 95 16.16 -13.72 19.24
C LYS A 95 15.51 -14.78 18.34
N ARG A 96 14.75 -14.36 17.34
CA ARG A 96 14.12 -15.27 16.38
C ARG A 96 15.12 -16.09 15.59
N ARG A 97 16.26 -15.50 15.20
CA ARG A 97 17.34 -16.23 14.49
C ARG A 97 18.04 -17.25 15.39
N SER A 98 18.11 -17.01 16.70
CA SER A 98 18.68 -17.93 17.67
C SER A 98 17.66 -18.87 18.31
N GLY A 99 16.39 -18.86 17.87
CA GLY A 99 15.33 -19.69 18.46
C GLY A 99 14.96 -19.31 19.91
N GLN A 100 15.33 -18.11 20.36
CA GLN A 100 15.00 -17.63 21.69
C GLN A 100 13.56 -17.13 21.76
N GLN A 101 12.95 -17.32 22.94
CA GLN A 101 11.61 -16.84 23.22
C GLN A 101 11.57 -15.30 23.23
N ILE A 102 10.55 -14.75 22.57
CA ILE A 102 10.21 -13.34 22.59
C ILE A 102 9.12 -13.11 23.65
N THR A 103 9.27 -12.06 24.43
CA THR A 103 8.41 -11.72 25.58
C THR A 103 7.92 -10.28 25.48
N LEU A 104 7.07 -9.81 26.41
CA LEU A 104 6.58 -8.43 26.42
C LEU A 104 7.71 -7.39 26.53
N ASP A 105 8.77 -7.71 27.27
CA ASP A 105 9.95 -6.85 27.44
C ASP A 105 10.70 -6.58 26.13
N ASP A 106 10.43 -7.37 25.09
CA ASP A 106 11.00 -7.18 23.76
C ASP A 106 10.22 -6.19 22.90
N TYR A 107 9.17 -5.56 23.43
CA TYR A 107 8.37 -4.54 22.78
C TYR A 107 8.41 -3.23 23.57
N VAL A 108 8.05 -2.13 22.90
CA VAL A 108 7.72 -0.86 23.58
C VAL A 108 6.24 -0.91 23.89
N LEU A 109 5.86 -0.88 25.17
CA LEU A 109 4.46 -1.06 25.59
C LEU A 109 3.70 0.27 25.68
N GLU A 110 4.43 1.38 25.70
CA GLU A 110 3.86 2.71 25.64
C GLU A 110 3.39 3.04 24.21
N GLN A 111 2.31 3.81 24.13
CA GLN A 111 1.84 4.38 22.87
C GLN A 111 2.80 5.48 22.38
N PRO A 112 2.94 5.68 21.05
CA PRO A 112 3.77 6.76 20.53
C PRO A 112 3.24 8.12 21.00
N PRO A 113 4.13 9.11 21.23
CA PRO A 113 3.70 10.44 21.60
C PRO A 113 2.82 11.06 20.50
N VAL A 114 1.80 11.80 20.91
CA VAL A 114 0.85 12.45 20.01
C VAL A 114 1.12 13.95 19.97
N TYR A 115 1.28 14.50 18.78
CA TYR A 115 1.49 15.94 18.62
C TYR A 115 0.20 16.71 18.94
N THR A 116 0.22 17.46 20.05
CA THR A 116 -0.89 18.31 20.50
C THR A 116 -0.62 19.81 20.32
N GLY A 117 0.54 20.17 19.77
CA GLY A 117 0.95 21.56 19.54
C GLY A 117 0.22 22.26 18.38
N PRO A 118 0.53 23.54 18.14
CA PRO A 118 -0.11 24.32 17.07
C PRO A 118 0.21 23.75 15.68
N LYS A 119 -0.65 23.99 14.70
CA LYS A 119 -0.33 23.66 13.30
C LYS A 119 0.76 24.61 12.79
N ARG A 120 1.57 24.15 11.84
CA ARG A 120 2.54 25.02 11.15
C ARG A 120 1.80 26.23 10.56
N PRO A 121 2.20 27.47 10.90
CA PRO A 121 1.54 28.65 10.36
C PRO A 121 1.76 28.77 8.85
N VAL A 122 0.79 29.36 8.15
CA VAL A 122 0.86 29.61 6.71
C VAL A 122 1.69 30.87 6.48
N ASN A 123 2.65 30.82 5.56
CA ASN A 123 3.45 31.98 5.19
C ASN A 123 2.55 33.04 4.50
N PRO A 124 2.47 34.28 5.00
CA PRO A 124 1.64 35.34 4.40
C PRO A 124 2.30 35.99 3.18
N GLU A 125 3.60 35.79 2.99
CA GLU A 125 4.26 36.22 1.76
C GLU A 125 3.85 35.27 0.63
N PRO A 126 3.66 35.77 -0.61
CA PRO A 126 3.55 34.91 -1.77
C PRO A 126 4.88 34.16 -1.91
N GLU A 127 4.97 32.99 -1.30
CA GLU A 127 5.98 32.03 -1.69
C GLU A 127 5.74 31.78 -3.18
N GLU A 128 6.76 31.99 -4.01
CA GLU A 128 6.93 31.18 -5.21
C GLU A 128 7.04 29.74 -4.71
N THR A 129 5.92 29.12 -4.32
CA THR A 129 5.87 27.68 -4.10
C THR A 129 6.39 27.12 -5.41
N PRO A 130 7.59 26.50 -5.45
CA PRO A 130 8.07 25.90 -6.68
C PRO A 130 6.93 24.99 -7.11
N SER A 131 6.37 25.27 -8.30
CA SER A 131 5.14 24.63 -8.77
C SER A 131 5.32 23.15 -8.49
N ARG A 132 4.53 22.58 -7.56
CA ARG A 132 4.70 21.19 -7.17
C ARG A 132 4.76 20.41 -8.49
N PRO A 133 5.87 19.71 -8.78
CA PRO A 133 6.03 19.11 -10.09
C PRO A 133 4.76 18.31 -10.39
N PRO A 134 4.18 18.47 -11.58
CA PRO A 134 2.92 17.83 -11.91
C PRO A 134 3.07 16.35 -11.57
N ARG A 135 2.14 15.83 -10.75
CA ARG A 135 2.19 14.42 -10.36
C ARG A 135 2.21 13.60 -11.63
N LYS A 136 3.27 12.78 -11.80
CA LYS A 136 3.38 11.86 -12.93
C LYS A 136 2.08 11.05 -13.00
N ALA A 137 1.45 11.03 -14.17
CA ALA A 137 0.28 10.20 -14.37
C ALA A 137 0.66 8.74 -14.12
N LEU A 138 -0.15 8.05 -13.31
CA LEU A 138 0.03 6.62 -13.09
C LEU A 138 -0.53 5.86 -14.29
N PRO A 139 0.15 4.81 -14.77
CA PRO A 139 -0.34 4.03 -15.89
C PRO A 139 -1.66 3.36 -15.49
N VAL A 140 -2.60 3.34 -16.43
CA VAL A 140 -3.86 2.60 -16.32
C VAL A 140 -3.84 1.40 -17.24
N ALA A 141 -4.86 0.54 -17.17
CA ALA A 141 -4.93 -0.71 -17.96
C ALA A 141 -4.59 -0.53 -19.46
N SER A 142 -5.04 0.56 -20.10
CA SER A 142 -4.71 0.83 -21.51
C SER A 142 -3.22 1.07 -21.76
N ASP A 143 -2.51 1.70 -20.82
CA ASP A 143 -1.07 1.94 -20.94
C ASP A 143 -0.29 0.63 -20.78
N LEU A 144 -0.73 -0.23 -19.85
CA LEU A 144 -0.15 -1.57 -19.64
C LEU A 144 -0.29 -2.43 -20.90
N LEU A 145 -1.50 -2.46 -21.48
CA LEU A 145 -1.81 -3.19 -22.70
C LEU A 145 -1.00 -2.69 -23.90
N ARG A 146 -0.86 -1.36 -24.05
CA ARG A 146 -0.03 -0.76 -25.10
C ARG A 146 1.43 -1.19 -24.94
N ALA A 147 1.98 -1.09 -23.74
CA ALA A 147 3.37 -1.47 -23.49
C ALA A 147 3.62 -2.97 -23.78
N ALA A 148 2.69 -3.84 -23.40
CA ALA A 148 2.76 -5.28 -23.69
C ALA A 148 2.72 -5.57 -25.21
N GLN A 149 1.87 -4.86 -25.94
CA GLN A 149 1.78 -4.98 -27.39
C GLN A 149 3.06 -4.47 -28.08
N ASP A 150 3.54 -3.29 -27.71
CA ASP A 150 4.68 -2.64 -28.37
C ASP A 150 6.00 -3.37 -28.11
N LEU A 151 6.24 -3.83 -26.88
CA LEU A 151 7.52 -4.41 -26.47
C LEU A 151 7.59 -5.93 -26.63
N TYR A 152 6.45 -6.62 -26.54
CA TYR A 152 6.41 -8.09 -26.52
C TYR A 152 5.45 -8.69 -27.55
N GLN A 153 4.74 -7.89 -28.33
CA GLN A 153 3.70 -8.35 -29.25
C GLN A 153 2.68 -9.24 -28.53
N PHE A 154 2.37 -8.85 -27.29
CA PHE A 154 1.52 -9.60 -26.39
C PHE A 154 0.24 -8.82 -26.12
N THR A 155 -0.88 -9.45 -26.45
CA THR A 155 -2.21 -9.02 -26.01
C THR A 155 -2.73 -10.08 -25.04
N PRO A 156 -2.96 -9.74 -23.75
CA PRO A 156 -3.58 -10.65 -22.80
C PRO A 156 -4.89 -11.23 -23.31
N GLN A 157 -5.07 -12.54 -23.15
CA GLN A 157 -6.37 -13.16 -23.36
C GLN A 157 -7.25 -12.83 -22.16
N ARG A 158 -8.13 -11.85 -22.32
CA ARG A 158 -9.05 -11.44 -21.25
C ARG A 158 -10.11 -12.53 -21.01
N PRO A 159 -10.57 -12.72 -19.77
CA PRO A 159 -11.75 -13.52 -19.50
C PRO A 159 -12.97 -12.96 -20.25
N THR A 160 -13.85 -13.85 -20.68
CA THR A 160 -15.15 -13.51 -21.30
C THR A 160 -16.15 -12.97 -20.27
N SER A 161 -15.97 -13.31 -19.00
CA SER A 161 -16.79 -12.83 -17.88
C SER A 161 -16.00 -12.85 -16.57
N GLU A 162 -16.43 -12.04 -15.61
CA GLU A 162 -15.84 -12.03 -14.27
C GLU A 162 -15.90 -13.41 -13.58
N VAL A 163 -17.00 -14.14 -13.77
CA VAL A 163 -17.18 -15.50 -13.23
C VAL A 163 -16.14 -16.49 -13.78
N GLU A 164 -15.74 -16.34 -15.04
CA GLU A 164 -14.68 -17.16 -15.63
C GLU A 164 -13.35 -16.94 -14.90
N PHE A 165 -12.99 -15.68 -14.65
CA PHE A 165 -11.77 -15.35 -13.92
C PHE A 165 -11.81 -15.86 -12.48
N LYS A 166 -12.93 -15.67 -11.76
CA LYS A 166 -13.12 -16.19 -10.39
C LYS A 166 -12.88 -17.69 -10.30
N ARG A 167 -13.39 -18.46 -11.26
CA ARG A 167 -13.17 -19.92 -11.34
C ARG A 167 -11.72 -20.28 -11.62
N ALA A 168 -11.06 -19.56 -12.52
CA ALA A 168 -9.64 -19.79 -12.80
C ALA A 168 -8.76 -19.46 -11.57
N TYR A 169 -9.04 -18.34 -10.92
CA TYR A 169 -8.41 -17.92 -9.66
C TYR A 169 -8.64 -18.93 -8.54
N ALA A 170 -9.89 -19.31 -8.25
CA ALA A 170 -10.22 -20.26 -7.18
C ALA A 170 -9.55 -21.62 -7.39
N ARG A 171 -9.58 -22.14 -8.63
CA ARG A 171 -8.92 -23.41 -8.98
C ARG A 171 -7.41 -23.35 -8.71
N TYR A 172 -6.76 -22.27 -9.15
CA TYR A 172 -5.32 -22.11 -8.96
C TYR A 172 -4.95 -21.90 -7.49
N ALA A 173 -5.74 -21.08 -6.76
CA ALA A 173 -5.57 -20.82 -5.35
C ALA A 173 -5.65 -22.10 -4.50
N LEU A 174 -6.68 -22.92 -4.72
CA LEU A 174 -6.82 -24.22 -4.04
C LEU A 174 -5.66 -25.16 -4.36
N ALA A 175 -5.32 -25.31 -5.65
CA ALA A 175 -4.23 -26.19 -6.07
C ALA A 175 -2.87 -25.79 -5.48
N SER A 176 -2.69 -24.50 -5.19
CA SER A 176 -1.46 -23.94 -4.63
C SER A 176 -1.47 -23.86 -3.10
N GLY A 177 -2.58 -24.27 -2.45
CA GLY A 177 -2.69 -24.40 -1.01
C GLY A 177 -3.20 -23.16 -0.26
N LEU A 178 -3.80 -22.18 -0.95
CA LEU A 178 -4.63 -21.17 -0.29
C LEU A 178 -6.01 -21.77 0.03
N THR A 179 -6.55 -21.38 1.18
CA THR A 179 -7.92 -21.74 1.56
C THR A 179 -8.93 -20.81 0.91
N ARG A 180 -10.16 -21.29 0.73
CA ARG A 180 -11.32 -20.48 0.33
C ARG A 180 -11.47 -19.24 1.21
N GLU A 181 -11.33 -19.41 2.52
CA GLU A 181 -11.47 -18.31 3.48
C GLU A 181 -10.42 -17.22 3.27
N GLN A 182 -9.13 -17.59 3.17
CA GLN A 182 -8.05 -16.64 2.90
C GLN A 182 -8.28 -15.86 1.61
N ALA A 183 -8.56 -16.58 0.51
CA ALA A 183 -8.74 -15.97 -0.79
C ALA A 183 -9.94 -15.02 -0.85
N VAL A 184 -11.11 -15.45 -0.35
CA VAL A 184 -12.34 -14.65 -0.39
C VAL A 184 -12.26 -13.44 0.52
N ARG A 185 -11.75 -13.61 1.75
CA ARG A 185 -11.71 -12.52 2.73
C ARG A 185 -10.67 -11.46 2.36
N VAL A 186 -9.50 -11.85 1.85
CA VAL A 186 -8.51 -10.90 1.31
C VAL A 186 -9.08 -10.14 0.10
N TYR A 187 -9.67 -10.84 -0.88
CA TYR A 187 -10.38 -10.17 -1.98
C TYR A 187 -11.44 -9.17 -1.49
N SER A 188 -12.20 -9.56 -0.46
CA SER A 188 -13.26 -8.73 0.11
C SER A 188 -12.70 -7.47 0.77
N PHE A 189 -11.56 -7.59 1.46
CA PHE A 189 -10.87 -6.46 2.05
C PHE A 189 -10.33 -5.50 0.99
N GLU A 190 -9.58 -6.05 0.02
CA GLU A 190 -8.83 -5.30 -0.99
C GLU A 190 -9.73 -4.60 -2.02
N THR A 191 -10.86 -5.22 -2.38
CA THR A 191 -11.74 -4.73 -3.45
C THR A 191 -13.10 -4.23 -2.97
N GLY A 192 -13.31 -4.18 -1.66
CA GLY A 192 -14.64 -3.96 -1.08
C GLY A 192 -15.63 -5.11 -1.33
N GLY A 193 -15.18 -6.26 -1.84
CA GLY A 193 -16.05 -7.41 -2.15
C GLY A 193 -16.85 -7.26 -3.44
N THR A 194 -16.47 -6.31 -4.31
CA THR A 194 -17.17 -5.98 -5.55
C THR A 194 -16.25 -5.74 -6.74
N GLY A 195 -14.93 -5.90 -6.58
CA GLY A 195 -13.98 -5.63 -7.66
C GLY A 195 -13.97 -6.72 -8.73
N ASN A 196 -13.72 -6.31 -9.98
CA ASN A 196 -13.46 -7.22 -11.09
C ASN A 196 -11.98 -7.59 -11.16
N PHE A 197 -11.62 -8.54 -12.04
CA PHE A 197 -10.23 -8.98 -12.23
C PHE A 197 -9.26 -7.86 -12.64
N ASP A 198 -9.77 -6.78 -13.24
CA ASP A 198 -9.02 -5.61 -13.72
C ASP A 198 -9.23 -4.35 -12.86
N VAL A 199 -9.85 -4.47 -11.69
CA VAL A 199 -10.09 -3.35 -10.78
C VAL A 199 -8.77 -2.68 -10.41
N GLN A 200 -8.68 -1.35 -10.57
CA GLN A 200 -7.47 -0.57 -10.26
C GLN A 200 -7.78 0.53 -9.26
N ALA A 201 -6.94 0.62 -8.22
CA ALA A 201 -7.02 1.60 -7.14
C ALA A 201 -7.16 3.06 -7.63
N GLY A 202 -8.16 3.78 -7.11
CA GLY A 202 -8.56 5.13 -7.46
C GLY A 202 -9.55 5.24 -8.63
N ILE A 203 -9.76 4.18 -9.40
CA ILE A 203 -10.71 4.14 -10.54
C ILE A 203 -11.91 3.25 -10.22
N GLU A 204 -11.77 2.32 -9.27
CA GLU A 204 -12.89 1.57 -8.70
C GLU A 204 -14.03 2.51 -8.32
N HIS A 205 -15.26 2.03 -8.50
CA HIS A 205 -16.47 2.76 -8.13
C HIS A 205 -16.65 4.14 -8.81
N GLY A 206 -16.07 4.34 -10.00
CA GLY A 206 -16.27 5.55 -10.81
C GLY A 206 -15.30 6.69 -10.48
N GLY A 207 -14.17 6.37 -9.84
CA GLY A 207 -13.10 7.34 -9.63
C GLY A 207 -12.50 7.82 -10.95
N LYS A 208 -12.09 9.10 -10.98
CA LYS A 208 -11.64 9.76 -12.22
C LYS A 208 -10.15 9.55 -12.55
N ARG A 209 -9.37 8.99 -11.63
CA ARG A 209 -7.91 8.84 -11.78
C ARG A 209 -7.37 7.71 -10.92
N ALA A 210 -6.36 6.99 -11.43
CA ALA A 210 -5.61 6.05 -10.61
C ALA A 210 -4.90 6.78 -9.46
N ILE A 211 -4.90 6.16 -8.28
CA ILE A 211 -4.08 6.57 -7.12
C ILE A 211 -2.93 5.59 -6.88
N SER A 212 -2.97 4.42 -7.50
CA SER A 212 -1.93 3.40 -7.48
C SER A 212 -1.96 2.57 -8.77
N THR A 213 -0.85 1.89 -9.09
CA THR A 213 -0.81 0.85 -10.13
C THR A 213 -1.45 -0.46 -9.68
N ALA A 214 -1.83 -0.56 -8.41
CA ALA A 214 -2.45 -1.71 -7.80
C ALA A 214 -3.68 -2.20 -8.58
N MET A 215 -3.64 -3.46 -9.04
CA MET A 215 -4.68 -4.05 -9.88
C MET A 215 -5.09 -5.46 -9.42
N GLY A 216 -6.37 -5.80 -9.67
CA GLY A 216 -6.94 -7.12 -9.44
C GLY A 216 -7.36 -7.41 -8.00
N TYR A 217 -7.67 -8.67 -7.71
CA TYR A 217 -8.27 -9.12 -6.45
C TYR A 217 -7.41 -8.82 -5.24
N ASN A 218 -6.10 -8.84 -5.42
CA ASN A 218 -5.13 -8.63 -4.37
C ASN A 218 -4.32 -7.34 -4.59
N GLN A 219 -4.81 -6.39 -5.41
CA GLN A 219 -4.21 -5.06 -5.57
C GLN A 219 -2.68 -5.11 -5.83
N LEU A 220 -2.27 -5.87 -6.86
CA LEU A 220 -0.88 -6.06 -7.26
C LEU A 220 -0.30 -4.80 -7.88
N LEU A 221 0.85 -4.32 -7.39
CA LEU A 221 1.59 -3.23 -8.03
C LEU A 221 2.39 -3.73 -9.23
N THR A 222 2.80 -2.81 -10.10
CA THR A 222 3.75 -3.09 -11.20
C THR A 222 5.04 -3.74 -10.67
N THR A 223 5.60 -3.23 -9.58
CA THR A 223 6.78 -3.79 -8.92
C THR A 223 6.55 -5.24 -8.47
N ASN A 224 5.37 -5.55 -7.91
CA ASN A 224 5.06 -6.92 -7.49
C ASN A 224 5.02 -7.88 -8.68
N SER A 225 4.53 -7.45 -9.85
CA SER A 225 4.56 -8.32 -11.04
C SER A 225 5.98 -8.63 -11.49
N VAL A 226 6.88 -7.63 -11.47
CA VAL A 226 8.30 -7.85 -11.78
C VAL A 226 8.91 -8.85 -10.78
N GLU A 227 8.73 -8.60 -9.48
CA GLU A 227 9.22 -9.45 -8.39
C GLU A 227 8.71 -10.89 -8.50
N LEU A 228 7.40 -11.09 -8.68
CA LEU A 228 6.81 -12.41 -8.82
C LEU A 228 7.30 -13.14 -10.07
N LEU A 229 7.52 -12.45 -11.19
CA LEU A 229 8.12 -13.06 -12.37
C LEU A 229 9.59 -13.45 -12.12
N ALA A 230 10.34 -12.63 -11.38
CA ALA A 230 11.72 -12.93 -11.01
C ALA A 230 11.79 -14.16 -10.08
N GLU A 231 11.00 -14.19 -9.01
CA GLU A 231 11.04 -15.26 -8.01
C GLU A 231 10.32 -16.54 -8.49
N GLN A 232 9.07 -16.40 -8.92
CA GLN A 232 8.14 -17.51 -9.16
C GLN A 232 7.96 -17.84 -10.65
N GLY A 233 8.68 -17.15 -11.55
CA GLY A 233 8.55 -17.34 -12.99
C GLY A 233 8.75 -18.79 -13.47
N HIS A 234 9.56 -19.57 -12.77
CA HIS A 234 9.75 -21.00 -13.06
C HIS A 234 8.48 -21.82 -12.84
N GLU A 235 7.73 -21.53 -11.76
CA GLU A 235 6.44 -22.18 -11.48
C GLU A 235 5.37 -21.78 -12.50
N PHE A 236 5.34 -20.51 -12.91
CA PHE A 236 4.40 -20.04 -13.94
C PHE A 236 4.68 -20.69 -15.31
N ILE A 237 5.96 -20.77 -15.69
CA ILE A 237 6.40 -21.46 -16.89
C ILE A 237 5.98 -22.93 -16.85
N ARG A 238 6.18 -23.61 -15.71
CA ARG A 238 5.79 -25.01 -15.53
C ARG A 238 4.28 -25.19 -15.67
N ALA A 239 3.48 -24.40 -14.94
CA ALA A 239 2.03 -24.49 -14.95
C ALA A 239 1.43 -24.23 -16.35
N LEU A 240 1.96 -23.24 -17.08
CA LEU A 240 1.54 -22.97 -18.46
C LEU A 240 2.00 -24.08 -19.43
N SER A 241 3.19 -24.63 -19.24
CA SER A 241 3.69 -25.77 -20.03
C SER A 241 2.81 -27.02 -19.85
N ASP A 242 2.39 -27.30 -18.62
CA ASP A 242 1.47 -28.39 -18.31
C ASP A 242 0.10 -28.19 -18.98
N LYS A 243 -0.37 -26.94 -19.06
CA LYS A 243 -1.60 -26.60 -19.79
C LYS A 243 -1.46 -26.81 -21.29
N ILE A 244 -0.32 -26.44 -21.88
CA ILE A 244 0.00 -26.67 -23.30
C ILE A 244 -0.01 -28.17 -23.61
N ALA A 245 0.60 -28.99 -22.75
CA ALA A 245 0.66 -30.45 -22.93
C ALA A 245 -0.73 -31.10 -23.03
N ARG A 246 -1.74 -30.52 -22.37
CA ARG A 246 -3.14 -30.98 -22.39
C ARG A 246 -4.00 -30.28 -23.44
N SER A 247 -3.43 -29.39 -24.24
CA SER A 247 -4.15 -28.60 -25.24
C SER A 247 -3.77 -29.03 -26.66
N SER A 248 -4.69 -28.83 -27.60
CA SER A 248 -4.49 -29.13 -29.03
C SER A 248 -5.03 -28.00 -29.91
N GLY A 249 -4.69 -28.04 -31.21
CA GLY A 249 -5.19 -27.10 -32.20
C GLY A 249 -4.82 -25.63 -31.94
N PRO A 250 -5.67 -24.67 -32.35
CA PRO A 250 -5.41 -23.23 -32.20
C PRO A 250 -5.15 -22.78 -30.76
N THR A 251 -5.83 -23.38 -29.78
CA THR A 251 -5.61 -23.09 -28.35
C THR A 251 -4.19 -23.40 -27.93
N ARG A 252 -3.61 -24.51 -28.40
CA ARG A 252 -2.23 -24.87 -28.10
C ARG A 252 -1.25 -23.84 -28.64
N GLN A 253 -1.44 -23.40 -29.89
CA GLN A 253 -0.57 -22.40 -30.54
C GLN A 253 -0.58 -21.06 -29.78
N LEU A 254 -1.76 -20.61 -29.33
CA LEU A 254 -1.88 -19.39 -28.52
C LEU A 254 -1.14 -19.52 -27.18
N LEU A 255 -1.27 -20.67 -26.52
CA LEU A 255 -0.56 -20.92 -25.26
C LEU A 255 0.95 -21.02 -25.45
N GLU A 256 1.42 -21.62 -26.56
CA GLU A 256 2.85 -21.70 -26.89
C GLU A 256 3.46 -20.32 -27.14
N HIS A 257 2.76 -19.43 -27.86
CA HIS A 257 3.16 -18.03 -28.01
C HIS A 257 3.24 -17.33 -26.65
N LYS A 258 2.19 -17.47 -25.84
CA LYS A 258 2.12 -16.91 -24.48
C LYS A 258 3.27 -17.40 -23.60
N LEU A 259 3.63 -18.69 -23.67
CA LEU A 259 4.77 -19.25 -22.95
C LEU A 259 6.10 -18.63 -23.41
N GLY A 260 6.25 -18.40 -24.71
CA GLY A 260 7.42 -17.70 -25.27
C GLY A 260 7.56 -16.28 -24.71
N VAL A 261 6.46 -15.53 -24.65
CA VAL A 261 6.43 -14.19 -24.05
C VAL A 261 6.74 -14.25 -22.55
N LEU A 262 6.10 -15.16 -21.81
CA LEU A 262 6.33 -15.35 -20.38
C LEU A 262 7.80 -15.61 -20.06
N LYS A 263 8.45 -16.50 -20.82
CA LYS A 263 9.89 -16.77 -20.67
C LYS A 263 10.75 -15.53 -20.87
N LYS A 264 10.43 -14.68 -21.87
CA LYS A 264 11.15 -13.42 -22.11
C LYS A 264 10.97 -12.44 -20.97
N MET A 265 9.75 -12.27 -20.46
CA MET A 265 9.48 -11.38 -19.34
C MET A 265 10.14 -11.86 -18.05
N VAL A 266 10.08 -13.16 -17.75
CA VAL A 266 10.80 -13.77 -16.61
C VAL A 266 12.31 -13.56 -16.71
N ALA A 267 12.90 -13.74 -17.90
CA ALA A 267 14.32 -13.49 -18.10
C ALA A 267 14.70 -12.02 -17.86
N HIS A 268 13.85 -11.07 -18.28
CA HIS A 268 14.09 -9.64 -18.04
C HIS A 268 13.94 -9.28 -16.56
N ALA A 269 12.92 -9.81 -15.87
CA ALA A 269 12.74 -9.59 -14.43
C ALA A 269 13.96 -10.09 -13.63
N LYS A 270 14.57 -11.21 -14.05
CA LYS A 270 15.79 -11.77 -13.47
C LYS A 270 17.10 -11.08 -13.88
N SER A 271 17.05 -10.05 -14.72
CA SER A 271 18.26 -9.38 -15.22
C SER A 271 18.90 -8.45 -14.18
N VAL A 272 18.20 -8.17 -13.08
CA VAL A 272 18.65 -7.33 -11.98
C VAL A 272 18.74 -8.13 -10.68
N PRO A 273 19.50 -7.65 -9.67
CA PRO A 273 19.49 -8.25 -8.34
C PRO A 273 18.08 -8.35 -7.76
N ASP A 274 17.79 -9.48 -7.12
CA ASP A 274 16.51 -9.78 -6.47
C ASP A 274 16.30 -8.90 -5.22
N THR A 275 15.92 -7.65 -5.47
CA THR A 275 15.69 -6.63 -4.46
C THR A 275 14.57 -5.71 -4.92
N TRP A 276 13.74 -5.28 -3.96
CA TRP A 276 12.61 -4.39 -4.23
C TRP A 276 12.99 -3.16 -5.05
N SER A 277 14.08 -2.46 -4.69
CA SER A 277 14.50 -1.24 -5.36
C SER A 277 14.88 -1.45 -6.82
N GLU A 278 15.47 -2.60 -7.17
CA GLU A 278 15.81 -2.89 -8.56
C GLU A 278 14.58 -3.31 -9.37
N HIS A 279 13.67 -4.07 -8.76
CA HIS A 279 12.39 -4.40 -9.38
C HIS A 279 11.48 -3.18 -9.56
N GLU A 280 11.52 -2.22 -8.63
CA GLU A 280 10.76 -0.96 -8.70
C GLU A 280 11.23 -0.10 -9.88
N LYS A 281 12.55 -0.02 -10.11
CA LYS A 281 13.10 0.66 -11.29
C LYS A 281 12.55 0.07 -12.59
N ILE A 282 12.40 -1.25 -12.68
CA ILE A 282 11.76 -1.88 -13.85
C ILE A 282 10.25 -1.59 -13.85
N GLY A 283 9.58 -1.73 -12.70
CA GLY A 283 8.14 -1.50 -12.51
C GLY A 283 7.66 -0.11 -12.93
N ASP A 284 8.55 0.89 -12.87
CA ASP A 284 8.31 2.28 -13.26
C ASP A 284 8.54 2.58 -14.75
N THR A 285 8.84 1.55 -15.55
CA THR A 285 9.09 1.63 -17.00
C THR A 285 8.01 0.92 -17.82
N ALA A 286 7.99 1.16 -19.13
CA ALA A 286 7.12 0.44 -20.06
C ALA A 286 7.34 -1.09 -20.02
N GLN A 287 8.57 -1.56 -19.77
CA GLN A 287 8.87 -2.98 -19.59
C GLN A 287 8.14 -3.55 -18.36
N GLY A 288 8.19 -2.86 -17.23
CA GLY A 288 7.45 -3.23 -16.02
C GLY A 288 5.94 -3.18 -16.24
N TRP A 289 5.44 -2.21 -17.00
CA TRP A 289 4.02 -2.10 -17.35
C TRP A 289 3.56 -3.26 -18.25
N ALA A 290 4.39 -3.63 -19.23
CA ALA A 290 4.15 -4.79 -20.09
C ALA A 290 4.09 -6.10 -19.29
N MET A 291 4.98 -6.26 -18.30
CA MET A 291 4.91 -7.39 -17.35
C MET A 291 3.64 -7.35 -16.52
N HIS A 292 3.25 -6.18 -16.02
CA HIS A 292 2.06 -6.02 -15.20
C HIS A 292 0.76 -6.31 -15.98
N ALA A 293 0.75 -6.10 -17.30
CA ALA A 293 -0.38 -6.48 -18.16
C ALA A 293 -0.73 -7.98 -18.09
N MET A 294 0.20 -8.85 -17.67
CA MET A 294 -0.08 -10.27 -17.46
C MET A 294 -1.14 -10.53 -16.37
N VAL A 295 -1.36 -9.58 -15.45
CA VAL A 295 -2.43 -9.66 -14.44
C VAL A 295 -3.82 -9.76 -15.10
N LEU A 296 -3.98 -9.24 -16.32
CA LEU A 296 -5.22 -9.21 -17.09
C LEU A 296 -5.47 -10.49 -17.92
N ASP A 297 -4.49 -11.39 -18.00
CA ASP A 297 -4.57 -12.62 -18.78
C ASP A 297 -5.25 -13.74 -18.00
N ILE A 298 -6.17 -14.49 -18.61
CA ILE A 298 -6.92 -15.56 -17.95
C ILE A 298 -6.06 -16.75 -17.51
N ASP A 299 -4.90 -16.96 -18.15
CA ASP A 299 -4.02 -18.08 -17.82
C ASP A 299 -2.96 -17.70 -16.80
N ILE A 300 -2.45 -16.47 -16.86
CA ILE A 300 -1.33 -16.01 -16.02
C ILE A 300 -1.82 -15.16 -14.84
N GLY A 301 -2.84 -14.34 -15.04
CA GLY A 301 -3.41 -13.44 -14.03
C GLY A 301 -3.77 -14.16 -12.72
N PRO A 302 -4.54 -15.27 -12.77
CA PRO A 302 -4.81 -16.10 -11.59
C PRO A 302 -3.55 -16.53 -10.83
N MET A 303 -2.48 -16.85 -11.56
CA MET A 303 -1.21 -17.30 -10.96
C MET A 303 -0.53 -16.16 -10.21
N LEU A 304 -0.38 -14.99 -10.85
CA LEU A 304 0.24 -13.81 -10.25
C LEU A 304 -0.55 -13.33 -9.02
N GLN A 305 -1.87 -13.22 -9.16
CA GLN A 305 -2.74 -12.78 -8.07
C GLN A 305 -2.69 -13.73 -6.87
N THR A 306 -2.69 -15.04 -7.11
CA THR A 306 -2.54 -16.03 -6.03
C THR A 306 -1.17 -15.96 -5.37
N HIS A 307 -0.09 -15.88 -6.16
CA HIS A 307 1.27 -15.93 -5.62
C HIS A 307 1.64 -14.74 -4.75
N LYS A 308 1.03 -13.56 -4.95
CA LYS A 308 1.19 -12.43 -4.01
C LYS A 308 0.85 -12.81 -2.56
N LEU A 309 -0.12 -13.71 -2.35
CA LEU A 309 -0.48 -14.17 -1.00
C LEU A 309 0.34 -15.39 -0.57
N LEU A 310 0.67 -16.27 -1.52
CA LEU A 310 1.44 -17.48 -1.21
C LEU A 310 2.85 -17.17 -0.72
N THR A 311 3.48 -16.08 -1.16
CA THR A 311 4.79 -15.66 -0.65
C THR A 311 4.77 -15.55 0.89
N SER A 312 3.79 -14.86 1.46
CA SER A 312 3.61 -14.75 2.92
C SER A 312 3.36 -16.10 3.59
N VAL A 313 2.52 -16.95 2.99
CA VAL A 313 2.21 -18.30 3.51
C VAL A 313 3.46 -19.19 3.52
N LEU A 314 4.19 -19.23 2.40
CA LEU A 314 5.41 -20.01 2.24
C LEU A 314 6.51 -19.48 3.15
N PHE A 315 6.61 -18.16 3.32
CA PHE A 315 7.54 -17.55 4.25
C PHE A 315 7.26 -17.97 5.69
N ALA A 316 6.01 -17.88 6.15
CA ALA A 316 5.63 -18.31 7.51
C ALA A 316 5.97 -19.79 7.74
N ARG A 317 5.62 -20.67 6.78
CA ARG A 317 5.95 -22.10 6.85
C ARG A 317 7.46 -22.34 6.91
N ALA A 318 8.24 -21.65 6.09
CA ALA A 318 9.70 -21.74 6.09
C ALA A 318 10.33 -21.28 7.41
N LYS A 319 9.61 -20.48 8.22
CA LYS A 319 10.00 -20.08 9.57
C LYS A 319 9.46 -21.01 10.67
N GLY A 320 8.93 -22.18 10.31
CA GLY A 320 8.42 -23.18 11.24
C GLY A 320 7.00 -22.92 11.73
N TYR A 321 6.32 -21.91 11.19
CA TYR A 321 4.93 -21.64 11.50
C TYR A 321 4.01 -22.46 10.60
N THR A 322 3.57 -23.60 11.11
CA THR A 322 2.84 -24.62 10.33
C THR A 322 1.33 -24.51 10.41
N ARG A 323 0.79 -23.77 11.40
CA ARG A 323 -0.65 -23.54 11.45
C ARG A 323 -1.09 -22.66 10.27
N PRO A 324 -2.28 -22.90 9.69
CA PRO A 324 -2.84 -21.97 8.72
C PRO A 324 -2.96 -20.55 9.31
N LEU A 325 -2.52 -19.56 8.53
CA LEU A 325 -2.79 -18.15 8.82
C LEU A 325 -4.28 -17.90 8.61
N THR A 326 -4.92 -17.15 9.52
CA THR A 326 -6.25 -16.59 9.21
C THR A 326 -6.13 -15.59 8.06
N ALA A 327 -7.27 -15.20 7.46
CA ALA A 327 -7.26 -14.18 6.42
C ALA A 327 -6.69 -12.84 6.91
N ALA A 328 -7.07 -12.39 8.12
CA ALA A 328 -6.52 -11.18 8.71
C ALA A 328 -5.02 -11.29 9.03
N GLU A 329 -4.55 -12.46 9.50
CA GLU A 329 -3.11 -12.67 9.72
C GLU A 329 -2.31 -12.65 8.42
N LEU A 330 -2.83 -13.29 7.37
CA LEU A 330 -2.25 -13.25 6.03
C LEU A 330 -2.19 -11.81 5.50
N GLU A 331 -3.26 -11.04 5.71
CA GLU A 331 -3.30 -9.63 5.30
C GLU A 331 -2.35 -8.76 6.12
N MET A 332 -2.17 -9.02 7.41
CA MET A 332 -1.15 -8.30 8.20
C MET A 332 0.26 -8.56 7.66
N MET A 333 0.55 -9.78 7.21
CA MET A 333 1.82 -10.08 6.54
C MET A 333 1.94 -9.37 5.19
N ASN A 334 0.89 -9.38 4.37
CA ASN A 334 0.83 -8.67 3.10
C ASN A 334 1.07 -7.14 3.26
N LEU A 335 0.51 -6.53 4.31
CA LEU A 335 0.61 -5.08 4.55
C LEU A 335 1.91 -4.66 5.26
N THR A 336 2.41 -5.44 6.21
CA THR A 336 3.58 -5.04 7.03
C THR A 336 4.90 -5.65 6.54
N GLY A 337 4.83 -6.50 5.52
CA GLY A 337 5.92 -7.30 5.02
C GLY A 337 6.14 -8.57 5.85
N ASP A 338 6.50 -9.65 5.18
CA ASP A 338 6.67 -11.00 5.72
C ASP A 338 7.32 -11.10 7.10
N GLY A 339 8.51 -10.50 7.27
CA GLY A 339 9.26 -10.60 8.53
C GLY A 339 8.57 -9.92 9.71
N THR A 340 8.06 -8.71 9.50
CA THR A 340 7.37 -7.92 10.53
C THR A 340 5.98 -8.46 10.80
N GLY A 341 5.26 -8.87 9.74
CA GLY A 341 3.98 -9.54 9.86
C GLY A 341 4.10 -10.87 10.59
N LEU A 342 5.15 -11.65 10.34
CA LEU A 342 5.41 -12.87 11.09
C LEU A 342 5.59 -12.60 12.59
N ASP A 343 6.30 -11.52 12.96
CA ASP A 343 6.44 -11.07 14.36
C ASP A 343 5.08 -10.78 14.99
N MET A 344 4.16 -10.18 14.23
CA MET A 344 2.81 -9.88 14.67
C MET A 344 1.94 -11.13 14.83
N VAL A 345 1.94 -12.03 13.84
CA VAL A 345 1.02 -13.20 13.81
C VAL A 345 1.49 -14.36 14.67
N THR A 346 2.78 -14.45 14.97
CA THR A 346 3.31 -15.47 15.91
C THR A 346 3.16 -15.07 17.37
N MET A 347 2.82 -13.81 17.64
CA MET A 347 2.57 -13.30 18.99
C MET A 347 1.37 -13.99 19.66
N PRO A 348 1.50 -14.48 20.90
CA PRO A 348 0.38 -14.99 21.68
C PRO A 348 -0.73 -13.94 21.89
N GLN A 349 -1.99 -14.38 21.96
CA GLN A 349 -3.15 -13.49 22.09
C GLN A 349 -3.04 -12.52 23.27
N ALA A 350 -2.63 -12.99 24.45
CA ALA A 350 -2.48 -12.15 25.65
C ALA A 350 -1.46 -11.01 25.46
N MET A 351 -0.46 -11.20 24.59
CA MET A 351 0.47 -10.13 24.23
C MET A 351 -0.12 -9.20 23.17
N ARG A 352 -0.90 -9.72 22.22
CA ARG A 352 -1.54 -8.90 21.16
C ARG A 352 -2.45 -7.82 21.74
N GLU A 353 -3.06 -8.09 22.89
CA GLU A 353 -3.93 -7.16 23.63
C GLU A 353 -3.17 -6.00 24.27
N GLN A 354 -1.86 -6.15 24.48
CA GLN A 354 -1.02 -5.18 25.18
C GLN A 354 -0.06 -4.45 24.24
N VAL A 355 0.47 -5.15 23.23
CA VAL A 355 1.54 -4.58 22.38
C VAL A 355 0.98 -3.54 21.42
N PRO A 356 1.49 -2.29 21.44
CA PRO A 356 1.11 -1.25 20.51
C PRO A 356 1.43 -1.58 19.05
N THR A 357 0.54 -1.21 18.14
CA THR A 357 0.73 -1.45 16.69
C THR A 357 1.96 -0.76 16.13
N SER A 358 2.35 0.40 16.69
CA SER A 358 3.57 1.15 16.33
C SER A 358 4.84 0.29 16.29
N ASN A 359 4.93 -0.77 17.09
CA ASN A 359 6.05 -1.72 17.10
C ASN A 359 6.31 -2.40 15.74
N PHE A 360 5.32 -2.39 14.84
CA PHE A 360 5.31 -3.08 13.54
C PHE A 360 5.35 -2.13 12.34
N PHE A 361 5.41 -0.81 12.57
CA PHE A 361 5.48 0.18 11.50
C PHE A 361 6.77 1.00 11.59
N GLN A 362 7.17 1.61 10.47
CA GLN A 362 8.11 2.73 10.52
C GLN A 362 7.35 4.00 10.92
N ARG A 363 8.01 4.98 11.55
CA ARG A 363 7.40 6.25 11.98
C ARG A 363 6.51 6.87 10.91
N SER A 364 7.07 7.08 9.71
CA SER A 364 6.36 7.70 8.59
C SER A 364 5.22 6.83 8.04
N GLY A 365 5.30 5.50 8.20
CA GLY A 365 4.23 4.57 7.87
C GLY A 365 3.07 4.67 8.85
N TYR A 366 3.39 4.73 10.14
CA TYR A 366 2.42 4.80 11.22
C TYR A 366 1.68 6.14 11.29
N GLU A 367 2.42 7.26 11.26
CA GLU A 367 1.85 8.61 11.40
C GLU A 367 0.87 8.99 10.28
N ARG A 368 0.94 8.30 9.13
CA ARG A 368 0.01 8.46 8.00
C ARG A 368 -1.08 7.41 7.95
N ASN A 369 -1.13 6.49 8.92
CA ASN A 369 -2.08 5.39 8.95
C ASN A 369 -3.12 5.59 10.08
N PRO A 370 -4.26 6.25 9.79
CA PRO A 370 -5.30 6.48 10.80
C PRO A 370 -5.99 5.20 11.26
N VAL A 371 -5.85 4.07 10.54
CA VAL A 371 -6.38 2.78 10.99
C VAL A 371 -5.49 2.21 12.08
N ALA A 372 -4.18 2.15 11.87
CA ALA A 372 -3.23 1.67 12.87
C ALA A 372 -3.24 2.54 14.15
N ILE A 373 -3.36 3.86 14.00
CA ILE A 373 -3.44 4.79 15.14
C ILE A 373 -4.70 4.56 15.98
N ARG A 374 -5.87 4.35 15.35
CA ARG A 374 -7.14 4.15 16.07
C ARG A 374 -7.25 2.75 16.68
N HIS A 375 -6.60 1.76 16.06
CA HIS A 375 -6.57 0.37 16.51
C HIS A 375 -5.17 0.09 17.06
N ASP A 376 -4.89 0.77 18.15
CA ASP A 376 -3.58 1.02 18.75
C ASP A 376 -2.87 -0.21 19.35
N THR A 377 -3.46 -1.40 19.28
CA THR A 377 -2.87 -2.68 19.71
C THR A 377 -3.03 -3.73 18.62
N VAL A 378 -2.15 -4.75 18.60
CA VAL A 378 -2.20 -5.82 17.59
C VAL A 378 -3.56 -6.50 17.56
N ALA A 379 -4.15 -6.79 18.73
CA ALA A 379 -5.45 -7.42 18.83
C ALA A 379 -6.56 -6.55 18.20
N LYS A 380 -6.58 -5.24 18.47
CA LYS A 380 -7.57 -4.32 17.87
C LYS A 380 -7.39 -4.22 16.36
N LEU A 381 -6.15 -4.20 15.86
CA LEU A 381 -5.86 -4.09 14.43
C LEU A 381 -6.30 -5.35 13.66
N LEU A 382 -6.04 -6.53 14.21
CA LEU A 382 -6.53 -7.79 13.65
C LEU A 382 -8.06 -7.83 13.67
N ALA A 383 -8.68 -7.48 14.80
CA ALA A 383 -10.14 -7.50 14.95
C ALA A 383 -10.86 -6.56 13.97
N VAL A 384 -10.36 -5.34 13.74
CA VAL A 384 -10.99 -4.45 12.75
C VAL A 384 -10.79 -4.94 11.32
N THR A 385 -9.64 -5.55 11.02
CA THR A 385 -9.37 -6.17 9.71
C THR A 385 -10.36 -7.31 9.47
N ASP A 386 -10.51 -8.22 10.45
CA ASP A 386 -11.47 -9.32 10.40
C ASP A 386 -12.90 -8.83 10.21
N ALA A 387 -13.35 -7.85 11.02
CA ALA A 387 -14.70 -7.30 10.92
C ALA A 387 -14.98 -6.68 9.54
N ARG A 388 -13.99 -6.01 8.95
CA ARG A 388 -14.12 -5.43 7.60
C ARG A 388 -14.17 -6.50 6.52
N MET A 389 -13.34 -7.55 6.64
CA MET A 389 -13.38 -8.71 5.77
C MET A 389 -14.76 -9.38 5.79
N ASP A 390 -15.33 -9.58 6.99
CA ASP A 390 -16.64 -10.22 7.16
C ASP A 390 -17.77 -9.38 6.56
N SER A 391 -17.76 -8.07 6.83
CA SER A 391 -18.71 -7.15 6.25
C SER A 391 -18.66 -7.20 4.71
N ASN A 392 -17.48 -7.07 4.13
CA ASN A 392 -17.32 -7.03 2.67
C ASN A 392 -17.56 -8.39 2.00
N SER A 393 -17.37 -9.49 2.73
CA SER A 393 -17.65 -10.85 2.21
C SER A 393 -19.14 -11.07 1.90
N ASN A 394 -20.02 -10.20 2.42
CA ASN A 394 -21.44 -10.21 2.10
C ASN A 394 -21.78 -9.58 0.75
N ASN A 395 -20.84 -8.90 0.10
CA ASN A 395 -21.08 -8.26 -1.19
C ASN A 395 -21.10 -9.28 -2.34
N ALA A 396 -21.81 -8.94 -3.42
CA ALA A 396 -22.08 -9.87 -4.52
C ALA A 396 -20.80 -10.48 -5.11
N GLY A 397 -19.77 -9.65 -5.33
CA GLY A 397 -18.51 -10.09 -5.90
C GLY A 397 -17.81 -11.15 -5.03
N ALA A 398 -17.82 -10.96 -3.71
CA ALA A 398 -17.24 -11.89 -2.75
C ALA A 398 -18.01 -13.20 -2.67
N ARG A 399 -19.34 -13.15 -2.69
CA ARG A 399 -20.20 -14.35 -2.73
C ARG A 399 -19.99 -15.16 -4.00
N GLU A 400 -19.87 -14.50 -5.14
CA GLU A 400 -19.55 -15.17 -6.41
C GLU A 400 -18.18 -15.83 -6.38
N LEU A 401 -17.15 -15.15 -5.82
CA LEU A 401 -15.83 -15.74 -5.68
C LEU A 401 -15.88 -16.94 -4.73
N ALA A 402 -16.60 -16.81 -3.62
CA ALA A 402 -16.80 -17.88 -2.66
C ALA A 402 -17.55 -19.09 -3.25
N ALA A 403 -18.39 -18.89 -4.27
CA ALA A 403 -19.08 -19.96 -5.01
C ALA A 403 -18.22 -20.59 -6.12
N ALA A 404 -17.06 -20.00 -6.44
CA ALA A 404 -16.12 -20.53 -7.43
C ALA A 404 -15.11 -21.53 -6.84
N PHE A 405 -14.97 -21.55 -5.51
CA PHE A 405 -14.27 -22.56 -4.72
C PHE A 405 -15.19 -23.74 -4.44
#